data_AF-A0A6I7QH20-F1
#
_entry.id   AF-A0A6I7QH20-F1
#
_cell.length_a   1.000
_cell.length_b   1.000
_cell.length_c   1.000
_cell.angle_alpha   90.00
_cell.angle_beta   90.00
_cell.angle_gamma   90.00
#
_symmetry.space_group_name_H-M   'P 1'
#
loop_
_entity.id
_entity.type
_entity.pdbx_description
1 polymer ?
#
loop_
_entity_poly.entity_id
_entity_poly.type
_entity_poly.pdbx_seq_one_letter_code
_entity_poly.pdbx_strand_id
1 'polypeptide(L)'
;MLYLYIKNLPDILKKKNTLWLWLWLLALLAGCASSIRYANRFVIEETNLHILVLPPASLLKTYSPEHPDSLSPHELRETDMGEAKFLDQINDSLFIDRFIQSLKVHLELLYINYYGPEDAEAFFALEDPAYVFTLAQMELIEYRDEEIFIGRSGFDRYIGKAEITVVENNQWFEFYKVHDPDFDMQVLFSANATGDYVEGRFVRMSDGRVRFDPTRYPLSLEDLYDLAYNSGQLSAQKIFDHLMNLYVREHMGRQVDGYYRYDMERHQILKTGDPPFIPIEKAEPADGDQD
;
A
#
# COMPACT_ATOMS: atom_id res chain seq x y z
N MET A 1 -14.62 -42.45 27.89
CA MET A 1 -15.41 -43.53 27.29
C MET A 1 -15.59 -43.33 25.77
N LEU A 2 -14.55 -42.88 25.06
CA LEU A 2 -14.51 -42.77 23.57
C LEU A 2 -13.31 -43.53 22.96
N TYR A 3 -12.39 -44.02 23.80
CA TYR A 3 -11.11 -44.59 23.37
C TYR A 3 -11.18 -46.09 23.02
N LEU A 4 -12.31 -46.75 23.32
CA LEU A 4 -12.49 -48.19 23.11
C LEU A 4 -13.24 -48.54 21.83
N TYR A 5 -13.79 -47.56 21.10
CA TYR A 5 -14.59 -47.84 19.89
C TYR A 5 -13.77 -47.86 18.59
N ILE A 6 -12.50 -47.44 18.62
CA ILE A 6 -11.64 -47.36 17.41
C ILE A 6 -10.82 -48.64 17.18
N LYS A 7 -10.80 -49.57 18.16
CA LYS A 7 -9.91 -50.74 18.12
C LYS A 7 -10.46 -51.94 17.32
N ASN A 8 -11.75 -51.94 16.99
CA ASN A 8 -12.42 -53.05 16.28
C ASN A 8 -13.07 -52.63 14.95
N LEU A 9 -12.52 -51.64 14.25
CA LEU A 9 -12.83 -51.48 12.82
C LEU A 9 -11.90 -52.37 11.98
N PRO A 10 -12.43 -53.15 11.01
CA PRO A 10 -11.63 -53.93 10.07
C PRO A 10 -10.51 -53.07 9.46
N ASP A 11 -9.28 -53.58 9.37
CA ASP A 11 -8.13 -52.85 8.81
C ASP A 11 -8.36 -52.31 7.38
N ILE A 12 -9.36 -52.86 6.68
CA ILE A 12 -9.81 -52.42 5.36
C ILE A 12 -10.53 -51.05 5.42
N LEU A 13 -11.18 -50.69 6.53
CA LEU A 13 -11.84 -49.39 6.71
C LEU A 13 -10.88 -48.28 7.15
N LYS A 14 -9.76 -48.60 7.82
CA LYS A 14 -8.71 -47.64 8.17
C LYS A 14 -7.92 -47.15 6.95
N LYS A 15 -7.66 -48.03 5.97
CA LYS A 15 -6.98 -47.67 4.70
C LYS A 15 -7.85 -46.86 3.74
N LYS A 16 -9.18 -47.09 3.71
CA LYS A 16 -10.09 -46.31 2.87
C LYS A 16 -10.28 -44.89 3.40
N ASN A 17 -10.42 -44.70 4.72
CA ASN A 17 -10.58 -43.35 5.28
C ASN A 17 -9.31 -42.51 5.20
N THR A 18 -8.12 -43.10 5.29
CA THR A 18 -6.87 -42.34 5.08
C THR A 18 -6.70 -41.92 3.63
N LEU A 19 -7.05 -42.75 2.64
CA LEU A 19 -6.98 -42.36 1.22
C LEU A 19 -7.92 -41.18 0.91
N TRP A 20 -9.15 -41.20 1.42
CA TRP A 20 -10.10 -40.09 1.27
C TRP A 20 -9.62 -38.81 1.95
N LEU A 21 -9.01 -38.93 3.13
CA LEU A 21 -8.36 -37.80 3.83
C LEU A 21 -7.21 -37.21 3.00
N TRP A 22 -6.34 -38.06 2.43
CA TRP A 22 -5.25 -37.60 1.55
C TRP A 22 -5.77 -36.97 0.26
N LEU A 23 -6.82 -37.52 -0.36
CA LEU A 23 -7.49 -36.94 -1.53
C LEU A 23 -8.14 -35.59 -1.20
N TRP A 24 -8.78 -35.47 -0.03
CA TRP A 24 -9.32 -34.20 0.44
C TRP A 24 -8.21 -33.18 0.72
N LEU A 25 -7.11 -33.58 1.35
CA LEU A 25 -5.96 -32.73 1.59
C LEU A 25 -5.31 -32.27 0.27
N LEU A 26 -5.17 -33.18 -0.70
CA LEU A 26 -4.65 -32.90 -2.04
C LEU A 26 -5.57 -31.95 -2.81
N ALA A 27 -6.89 -32.11 -2.70
CA ALA A 27 -7.86 -31.20 -3.32
C ALA A 27 -7.80 -29.79 -2.71
N LEU A 28 -7.61 -29.68 -1.39
CA LEU A 28 -7.41 -28.39 -0.72
C LEU A 28 -6.08 -27.73 -1.12
N LEU A 29 -4.99 -28.49 -1.20
CA LEU A 29 -3.68 -28.00 -1.64
C LEU A 29 -3.66 -27.57 -3.11
N ALA A 30 -4.43 -28.24 -3.98
CA ALA A 30 -4.54 -27.89 -5.39
C ALA A 30 -5.18 -26.51 -5.62
N GLY A 31 -6.09 -26.10 -4.73
CA GLY A 31 -6.78 -24.81 -4.83
C GLY A 31 -5.91 -23.58 -4.55
N CYS A 32 -4.91 -23.69 -3.67
CA CYS A 32 -3.95 -22.60 -3.41
C CYS A 32 -2.81 -22.57 -4.44
N ALA A 33 -2.45 -23.73 -4.99
CA ALA A 33 -1.44 -23.82 -6.05
C ALA A 33 -1.93 -23.20 -7.38
N SER A 34 -3.25 -23.11 -7.60
CA SER A 34 -3.79 -22.56 -8.85
C SER A 34 -3.67 -21.03 -8.94
N SER A 35 -3.94 -20.30 -7.85
CA SER A 35 -3.91 -18.83 -7.84
C SER A 35 -2.49 -18.28 -7.98
N ILE A 36 -1.51 -18.89 -7.29
CA ILE A 36 -0.09 -18.51 -7.45
C ILE A 36 0.41 -18.84 -8.86
N ARG A 37 -0.14 -19.86 -9.53
CA ARG A 37 0.18 -20.17 -10.92
C ARG A 37 -0.30 -19.06 -11.86
N TYR A 38 -1.50 -18.52 -11.66
CA TYR A 38 -1.97 -17.37 -12.44
C TYR A 38 -1.14 -16.11 -12.18
N ALA A 39 -0.72 -15.88 -10.94
CA ALA A 39 0.17 -14.77 -10.62
C ALA A 39 1.53 -14.91 -11.34
N ASN A 40 2.13 -16.10 -11.33
CA ASN A 40 3.35 -16.36 -12.09
C ASN A 40 3.13 -16.20 -13.60
N ARG A 41 1.97 -16.63 -14.10
CA ARG A 41 1.60 -16.48 -15.50
C ARG A 41 1.53 -15.02 -15.90
N PHE A 42 0.92 -14.16 -15.07
CA PHE A 42 0.90 -12.73 -15.31
C PHE A 42 2.32 -12.15 -15.45
N VAL A 43 3.22 -12.48 -14.51
CA VAL A 43 4.61 -11.98 -14.54
C VAL A 43 5.40 -12.48 -15.77
N ILE A 44 5.14 -13.70 -16.25
CA ILE A 44 5.92 -14.33 -17.33
C ILE A 44 5.32 -14.06 -18.72
N GLU A 45 4.00 -14.07 -18.85
CA GLU A 45 3.29 -14.08 -20.13
C GLU A 45 2.59 -12.74 -20.46
N GLU A 46 2.16 -11.97 -19.45
CA GLU A 46 1.47 -10.69 -19.67
C GLU A 46 2.48 -9.54 -19.76
N THR A 47 3.31 -9.56 -20.81
CA THR A 47 4.41 -8.61 -21.01
C THR A 47 4.05 -7.37 -21.83
N ASN A 48 2.77 -7.19 -22.16
CA ASN A 48 2.31 -6.09 -23.02
C ASN A 48 1.12 -5.34 -22.42
N LEU A 49 1.28 -4.90 -21.16
CA LEU A 49 0.27 -4.10 -20.48
C LEU A 49 0.45 -2.64 -20.85
N HIS A 50 -0.63 -1.99 -21.26
CA HIS A 50 -0.63 -0.56 -21.59
C HIS A 50 -1.33 0.22 -20.47
N ILE A 51 -0.63 1.22 -19.91
CA ILE A 51 -1.18 2.09 -18.87
C ILE A 51 -1.07 3.55 -19.27
N LEU A 52 -2.21 4.24 -19.30
CA LEU A 52 -2.27 5.69 -19.31
C LEU A 52 -2.30 6.20 -17.87
N VAL A 53 -1.37 7.09 -17.52
CA VAL A 53 -1.39 7.78 -16.23
C VAL A 53 -1.72 9.25 -16.45
N LEU A 54 -2.76 9.73 -15.78
CA LEU A 54 -3.11 11.14 -15.78
C LEU A 54 -2.68 11.77 -14.45
N PRO A 55 -1.80 12.79 -14.46
CA PRO A 55 -1.36 13.45 -13.24
C PRO A 55 -2.47 14.32 -12.62
N PRO A 56 -2.37 14.66 -11.33
CA PRO A 56 -3.30 15.59 -10.70
C PRO A 56 -3.06 17.00 -11.21
N ALA A 57 -4.09 17.84 -11.19
CA ALA A 57 -3.97 19.25 -11.60
C ALA A 57 -3.15 20.10 -10.61
N SER A 58 -3.13 19.70 -9.34
CA SER A 58 -2.48 20.45 -8.26
C SER A 58 -2.12 19.53 -7.10
N LEU A 59 -1.17 19.98 -6.28
CA LEU A 59 -0.80 19.33 -5.02
C LEU A 59 -1.58 20.00 -3.87
N LEU A 60 -2.40 19.24 -3.17
CA LEU A 60 -3.02 19.72 -1.94
C LEU A 60 -2.00 19.70 -0.81
N LYS A 61 -2.08 20.68 0.10
CA LYS A 61 -1.17 20.83 1.22
C LYS A 61 -1.97 21.12 2.47
N THR A 62 -1.78 20.28 3.48
CA THR A 62 -2.53 20.31 4.73
C THR A 62 -1.57 20.23 5.89
N TYR A 63 -1.63 21.17 6.82
CA TYR A 63 -0.96 21.04 8.11
C TYR A 63 -1.92 20.48 9.13
N SER A 64 -1.45 19.58 9.99
CA SER A 64 -2.19 19.11 11.16
C SER A 64 -1.27 19.12 12.39
N PRO A 65 -1.72 19.58 13.57
CA PRO A 65 -0.88 19.56 14.76
C PRO A 65 -0.54 18.14 15.23
N GLU A 66 -1.37 17.17 14.90
CA GLU A 66 -1.24 15.74 15.24
C GLU A 66 -1.61 14.89 14.02
N HIS A 67 -1.29 13.59 14.03
CA HIS A 67 -1.71 12.67 12.97
C HIS A 67 -3.25 12.71 12.78
N PRO A 68 -3.78 12.85 11.55
CA PRO A 68 -5.23 12.97 11.32
C PRO A 68 -6.08 11.85 11.92
N ASP A 69 -5.62 10.59 11.84
CA ASP A 69 -6.31 9.44 12.46
C ASP A 69 -6.39 9.47 13.99
N SER A 70 -5.57 10.30 14.65
CA SER A 70 -5.63 10.51 16.10
C SER A 70 -6.72 11.52 16.50
N LEU A 71 -7.25 12.28 15.54
CA LEU A 71 -8.25 13.31 15.76
C LEU A 71 -9.65 12.75 15.47
N SER A 72 -10.61 13.02 16.36
CA SER A 72 -12.00 12.76 16.02
C SER A 72 -12.48 13.73 14.93
N PRO A 73 -13.53 13.39 14.15
CA PRO A 73 -14.07 14.29 13.11
C PRO A 73 -14.48 15.68 13.62
N HIS A 74 -14.77 15.81 14.92
CA HIS A 74 -15.11 17.08 15.56
C HIS A 74 -13.89 17.90 15.99
N GLU A 75 -12.70 17.30 16.02
CA GLU A 75 -11.42 17.91 16.38
C GLU A 75 -10.63 18.37 15.16
N LEU A 76 -11.04 17.94 13.95
CA LEU A 76 -10.56 18.49 12.68
C LEU A 76 -10.98 19.96 12.58
N ARG A 77 -10.07 20.85 12.98
CA ARG A 77 -10.21 22.30 12.85
C ARG A 77 -9.45 22.78 11.63
N GLU A 78 -9.90 23.88 11.04
CA GLU A 78 -9.05 24.63 10.10
C GLU A 78 -7.74 25.00 10.81
N THR A 79 -6.66 24.44 10.30
CA THR A 79 -5.32 24.59 10.85
C THR A 79 -4.61 25.75 10.20
N ASP A 80 -3.84 26.49 11.00
CA ASP A 80 -3.02 27.58 10.52
C ASP A 80 -1.80 27.02 9.79
N MET A 81 -1.79 27.15 8.46
CA MET A 81 -0.66 26.78 7.61
C MET A 81 0.63 27.51 7.98
N GLY A 82 0.56 28.62 8.73
CA GLY A 82 1.73 29.34 9.25
C GLY A 82 2.58 28.53 10.24
N GLU A 83 2.06 27.43 10.77
CA GLU A 83 2.83 26.51 11.61
C GLU A 83 3.54 25.40 10.82
N ALA A 84 3.21 25.22 9.53
CA ALA A 84 3.88 24.26 8.67
C ALA A 84 5.34 24.69 8.45
N LYS A 85 6.27 23.76 8.63
CA LYS A 85 7.71 23.97 8.48
C LYS A 85 8.16 23.81 7.03
N PHE A 86 7.48 22.98 6.25
CA PHE A 86 7.96 22.55 4.94
C PHE A 86 7.00 22.87 3.79
N LEU A 87 5.68 22.80 4.03
CA LEU A 87 4.69 22.86 2.95
C LEU A 87 4.80 24.12 2.08
N ASP A 88 5.21 25.25 2.64
CA ASP A 88 5.39 26.53 1.94
C ASP A 88 6.60 26.57 1.00
N GLN A 89 7.61 25.73 1.24
CA GLN A 89 8.86 25.66 0.48
C GLN A 89 8.82 24.68 -0.69
N ILE A 90 7.83 23.79 -0.71
CA ILE A 90 7.68 22.79 -1.78
C ILE A 90 7.14 23.45 -3.04
N ASN A 91 7.82 23.24 -4.17
CA ASN A 91 7.31 23.57 -5.48
C ASN A 91 6.41 22.44 -5.99
N ASP A 92 5.12 22.72 -6.15
CA ASP A 92 4.09 21.73 -6.47
C ASP A 92 4.37 21.01 -7.78
N SER A 93 4.71 21.75 -8.84
CA SER A 93 5.00 21.18 -10.15
C SER A 93 6.22 20.26 -10.08
N LEU A 94 7.31 20.70 -9.44
CA LEU A 94 8.51 19.88 -9.28
C LEU A 94 8.25 18.62 -8.46
N PHE A 95 7.41 18.70 -7.42
CA PHE A 95 7.02 17.54 -6.62
C PHE A 95 6.23 16.52 -7.45
N ILE A 96 5.19 16.97 -8.15
CA ILE A 96 4.38 16.13 -9.03
C ILE A 96 5.23 15.53 -10.16
N ASP A 97 6.10 16.33 -10.80
CA ASP A 97 6.97 15.87 -11.88
C ASP A 97 7.94 14.78 -11.40
N ARG A 98 8.53 14.92 -10.20
CA ARG A 98 9.39 13.88 -9.61
C ARG A 98 8.62 12.59 -9.32
N PHE A 99 7.41 12.70 -8.81
CA PHE A 99 6.53 11.56 -8.59
C PHE A 99 6.22 10.83 -9.91
N ILE A 100 5.72 11.55 -10.92
CA ILE A 100 5.31 10.98 -12.21
C ILE A 100 6.51 10.41 -12.97
N GLN A 101 7.66 11.09 -12.93
CA GLN A 101 8.89 10.59 -13.53
C GLN A 101 9.32 9.27 -12.90
N SER A 102 9.31 9.18 -11.57
CA SER A 102 9.65 7.94 -10.86
C SER A 102 8.67 6.81 -11.17
N LEU A 103 7.37 7.13 -11.15
CA LEU A 103 6.30 6.20 -11.50
C LEU A 103 6.51 5.62 -12.90
N LYS A 104 6.74 6.48 -13.90
CA LYS A 104 7.04 6.09 -15.29
C LYS A 104 8.22 5.14 -15.36
N VAL A 105 9.37 5.55 -14.81
CA VAL A 105 10.61 4.74 -14.84
C VAL A 105 10.38 3.35 -14.25
N HIS A 106 9.65 3.26 -13.13
CA HIS A 106 9.43 1.97 -12.47
C HIS A 106 8.35 1.12 -13.14
N LEU A 107 7.34 1.72 -13.77
CA LEU A 107 6.40 0.98 -14.62
C LEU A 107 7.13 0.37 -15.83
N GLU A 108 8.02 1.13 -16.47
CA GLU A 108 8.84 0.63 -17.59
C GLU A 108 9.77 -0.53 -17.15
N LEU A 109 10.37 -0.45 -15.95
CA LEU A 109 11.16 -1.55 -15.37
C LEU A 109 10.33 -2.81 -15.08
N LEU A 110 9.01 -2.66 -14.91
CA LEU A 110 8.04 -3.73 -14.76
C LEU A 110 7.45 -4.21 -16.10
N TYR A 111 8.05 -3.78 -17.22
CA TYR A 111 7.61 -4.10 -18.59
C TYR A 111 6.19 -3.61 -18.91
N ILE A 112 5.74 -2.57 -18.23
CA ILE A 112 4.49 -1.88 -18.53
C ILE A 112 4.79 -0.76 -19.53
N ASN A 113 4.01 -0.70 -20.61
CA ASN A 113 4.04 0.39 -21.57
C ASN A 113 3.32 1.61 -20.96
N TYR A 114 4.09 2.61 -20.54
CA TYR A 114 3.57 3.86 -20.00
C TYR A 114 3.13 4.83 -21.11
N TYR A 115 1.98 5.46 -20.91
CA TYR A 115 1.44 6.54 -21.73
C TYR A 115 1.16 7.75 -20.84
N GLY A 116 1.61 8.92 -21.27
CA GLY A 116 1.27 10.20 -20.64
C GLY A 116 0.06 10.87 -21.29
N PRO A 117 -0.39 12.02 -20.76
CA PRO A 117 -1.45 12.82 -21.38
C PRO A 117 -1.18 13.17 -22.85
N GLU A 118 0.09 13.36 -23.21
CA GLU A 118 0.55 13.63 -24.57
C GLU A 118 0.32 12.46 -25.54
N ASP A 119 0.21 11.23 -25.03
CA ASP A 119 0.05 10.01 -25.82
C ASP A 119 -1.40 9.47 -25.79
N ALA A 120 -2.35 10.21 -25.21
CA ALA A 120 -3.71 9.74 -24.95
C ALA A 120 -4.43 9.28 -26.23
N GLU A 121 -4.29 9.99 -27.35
CA GLU A 121 -4.90 9.60 -28.63
C GLU A 121 -4.36 8.25 -29.12
N ALA A 122 -3.04 8.05 -29.04
CA ALA A 122 -2.42 6.78 -29.43
C ALA A 122 -2.82 5.65 -28.49
N PHE A 123 -2.96 5.92 -27.20
CA PHE A 123 -3.40 4.96 -26.19
C PHE A 123 -4.83 4.47 -26.44
N PHE A 124 -5.78 5.38 -26.70
CA PHE A 124 -7.18 4.99 -26.95
C PHE A 124 -7.40 4.31 -28.31
N ALA A 125 -6.43 4.37 -29.21
CA ALA A 125 -6.44 3.64 -30.48
C ALA A 125 -5.98 2.18 -30.35
N LEU A 126 -5.52 1.74 -29.17
CA LEU A 126 -5.09 0.36 -28.94
C LEU A 126 -6.27 -0.61 -28.95
N GLU A 127 -6.03 -1.80 -29.51
CA GLU A 127 -6.96 -2.95 -29.47
C GLU A 127 -6.67 -3.90 -28.30
N ASP A 128 -5.49 -3.78 -27.68
CA ASP A 128 -5.00 -4.61 -26.58
C ASP A 128 -5.59 -4.19 -25.21
N PRO A 129 -5.46 -5.04 -24.16
CA PRO A 129 -5.83 -4.68 -22.80
C PRO A 129 -5.10 -3.41 -22.35
N ALA A 130 -5.90 -2.38 -22.08
CA ALA A 130 -5.42 -1.06 -21.73
C ALA A 130 -6.12 -0.57 -20.46
N TYR A 131 -5.35 0.08 -19.58
CA TYR A 131 -5.79 0.50 -18.27
C TYR A 131 -5.48 1.97 -18.06
N VAL A 132 -6.35 2.68 -17.35
CA VAL A 132 -6.08 4.07 -17.00
C VAL A 132 -6.07 4.24 -15.50
N PHE A 133 -5.05 4.95 -15.04
CA PHE A 133 -4.89 5.39 -13.67
C PHE A 133 -4.88 6.91 -13.66
N THR A 134 -6.00 7.51 -13.32
CA THR A 134 -6.08 8.96 -13.08
C THR A 134 -5.69 9.22 -11.64
N LEU A 135 -4.60 9.93 -11.40
CA LEU A 135 -4.28 10.43 -10.06
C LEU A 135 -5.20 11.62 -9.77
N ALA A 136 -6.39 11.32 -9.27
CA ALA A 136 -7.47 12.28 -9.05
C ALA A 136 -7.11 13.30 -7.98
N GLN A 137 -6.35 12.88 -6.96
CA GLN A 137 -5.87 13.76 -5.90
C GLN A 137 -4.49 13.31 -5.41
N MET A 138 -3.62 14.28 -5.16
CA MET A 138 -2.39 14.11 -4.39
C MET A 138 -2.37 15.17 -3.28
N GLU A 139 -2.09 14.76 -2.06
CA GLU A 139 -2.06 15.61 -0.88
C GLU A 139 -0.79 15.38 -0.07
N LEU A 140 -0.15 16.47 0.35
CA LEU A 140 0.85 16.47 1.39
C LEU A 140 0.26 16.88 2.72
N ILE A 141 0.40 16.01 3.72
CA ILE A 141 0.03 16.32 5.11
C ILE A 141 1.30 16.45 5.94
N GLU A 142 1.54 17.62 6.53
CA GLU A 142 2.59 17.80 7.53
C GLU A 142 1.98 17.75 8.93
N TYR A 143 2.54 16.94 9.82
CA TYR A 143 2.09 16.86 11.21
C TYR A 143 3.21 16.56 12.19
N ARG A 144 2.90 16.69 13.49
CA ARG A 144 3.79 16.27 14.57
C ARG A 144 3.38 14.92 15.12
N ASP A 145 4.37 14.10 15.44
CA ASP A 145 4.20 12.81 16.08
C ASP A 145 5.22 12.62 17.21
N GLU A 146 5.09 11.55 18.00
CA GLU A 146 5.98 11.23 19.12
C GLU A 146 6.59 9.83 18.98
N GLU A 147 7.91 9.77 18.84
CA GLU A 147 8.63 8.50 18.92
C GLU A 147 8.91 8.09 20.37
N ILE A 148 8.60 6.83 20.70
CA ILE A 148 8.76 6.26 22.03
C ILE A 148 9.98 5.34 22.07
N PHE A 149 10.94 5.67 22.94
CA PHE A 149 12.14 4.89 23.20
C PHE A 149 12.01 4.15 24.51
N ILE A 150 12.36 2.86 24.52
CA ILE A 150 12.28 2.03 25.74
C ILE A 150 13.67 1.51 26.08
N GLY A 151 14.17 1.92 27.24
CA GLY A 151 15.42 1.43 27.83
C GLY A 151 15.16 0.48 28.99
N ARG A 152 16.08 -0.45 29.23
CA ARG A 152 16.06 -1.31 30.42
C ARG A 152 17.41 -1.30 31.13
N SER A 153 17.38 -1.26 32.46
CA SER A 153 18.56 -1.46 33.30
C SER A 153 18.16 -2.28 34.52
N GLY A 154 18.59 -3.54 34.58
CA GLY A 154 18.10 -4.48 35.58
C GLY A 154 16.59 -4.72 35.43
N PHE A 155 15.83 -4.48 36.51
CA PHE A 155 14.37 -4.57 36.51
C PHE A 155 13.67 -3.25 36.16
N ASP A 156 14.41 -2.16 36.04
CA ASP A 156 13.84 -0.85 35.72
C ASP A 156 13.58 -0.70 34.23
N ARG A 157 12.45 -0.08 33.90
CA ARG A 157 12.09 0.33 32.54
C ARG A 157 12.08 1.85 32.45
N TYR A 158 12.75 2.39 31.45
CA TYR A 158 12.81 3.82 31.16
C TYR A 158 12.08 4.10 29.85
N ILE A 159 11.35 5.21 29.82
CA ILE A 159 10.62 5.67 28.64
C ILE A 159 11.18 7.04 28.26
N GLY A 160 11.66 7.15 27.03
CA GLY A 160 12.03 8.38 26.38
C GLY A 160 10.98 8.71 25.33
N LYS A 161 10.73 9.99 25.12
CA LYS A 161 9.81 10.51 24.13
C LYS A 161 10.52 11.58 23.33
N ALA A 162 10.36 11.58 22.01
CA ALA A 162 10.86 12.64 21.15
C ALA A 162 9.80 13.03 20.14
N GLU A 163 9.43 14.30 20.13
CA GLU A 163 8.58 14.86 19.08
C GLU A 163 9.33 14.85 17.74
N ILE A 164 8.65 14.44 16.68
CA ILE A 164 9.14 14.42 15.30
C ILE A 164 8.16 15.14 14.39
N THR A 165 8.67 15.73 13.32
CA THR A 165 7.85 16.24 12.21
C THR A 165 7.73 15.13 11.17
N VAL A 166 6.53 14.89 10.66
CA VAL A 166 6.25 13.91 9.60
C VAL A 166 5.57 14.61 8.44
N VAL A 167 5.96 14.25 7.23
CA VAL A 167 5.28 14.65 5.99
C VAL A 167 4.82 13.38 5.28
N GLU A 168 3.51 13.28 5.08
CA GLU A 168 2.85 12.18 4.39
C GLU A 168 2.37 12.63 3.01
N ASN A 169 2.55 11.77 2.02
CA ASN A 169 2.06 11.92 0.65
C ASN A 169 0.94 10.92 0.38
N ASN A 170 -0.26 11.45 0.29
CA ASN A 170 -1.50 10.75 0.07
C ASN A 170 -1.93 10.83 -1.40
N GLN A 171 -2.32 9.70 -1.97
CA GLN A 171 -2.69 9.56 -3.38
C GLN A 171 -4.01 8.82 -3.53
N TRP A 172 -4.89 9.36 -4.38
CA TRP A 172 -6.13 8.73 -4.79
C TRP A 172 -6.11 8.52 -6.30
N PHE A 173 -6.05 7.25 -6.72
CA PHE A 173 -6.15 6.88 -8.12
C PHE A 173 -7.58 6.45 -8.45
N GLU A 174 -8.14 6.99 -9.52
CA GLU A 174 -9.28 6.40 -10.21
C GLU A 174 -8.75 5.42 -11.26
N PHE A 175 -9.18 4.17 -11.14
CA PHE A 175 -8.75 3.07 -11.99
C PHE A 175 -9.92 2.56 -12.85
N TYR A 176 -9.70 2.46 -14.15
CA TYR A 176 -10.65 1.87 -15.08
C TYR A 176 -9.95 1.07 -16.18
N LYS A 177 -10.71 0.15 -16.79
CA LYS A 177 -10.28 -0.69 -17.90
C LYS A 177 -10.90 -0.18 -19.19
N VAL A 178 -10.09 0.00 -20.22
CA VAL A 178 -10.55 0.46 -21.53
C VAL A 178 -11.29 -0.69 -22.23
N HIS A 179 -12.32 -0.35 -23.00
CA HIS A 179 -13.15 -1.30 -23.77
C HIS A 179 -13.88 -2.35 -22.93
N ASP A 180 -14.04 -2.12 -21.63
CA ASP A 180 -14.79 -2.98 -20.71
C ASP A 180 -15.90 -2.17 -20.01
N PRO A 181 -17.09 -2.03 -20.64
CA PRO A 181 -18.17 -1.20 -20.11
C PRO A 181 -18.80 -1.76 -18.83
N ASP A 182 -18.55 -3.04 -18.53
CA ASP A 182 -19.03 -3.71 -17.32
C ASP A 182 -18.04 -3.55 -16.15
N PHE A 183 -16.87 -2.95 -16.39
CA PHE A 183 -15.89 -2.68 -15.35
C PHE A 183 -16.21 -1.38 -14.61
N ASP A 184 -16.64 -1.51 -13.36
CA ASP A 184 -16.85 -0.37 -12.48
C ASP A 184 -15.52 0.30 -12.10
N MET A 185 -15.49 1.63 -12.20
CA MET A 185 -14.34 2.43 -11.76
C MET A 185 -14.05 2.20 -10.28
N GLN A 186 -12.76 2.02 -9.95
CA GLN A 186 -12.30 1.82 -8.57
C GLN A 186 -11.48 3.01 -8.10
N VAL A 187 -11.71 3.44 -6.86
CA VAL A 187 -10.86 4.43 -6.19
C VAL A 187 -9.85 3.70 -5.32
N LEU A 188 -8.57 3.90 -5.61
CA LEU A 188 -7.44 3.21 -4.99
C LEU A 188 -6.60 4.22 -4.21
N PHE A 189 -6.52 4.04 -2.89
CA PHE A 189 -5.78 4.91 -2.00
C PHE A 189 -4.41 4.35 -1.63
N SER A 190 -3.41 5.24 -1.57
CA SER A 190 -2.10 4.95 -0.96
C SER A 190 -1.52 6.16 -0.25
N ALA A 191 -0.89 5.89 0.90
CA ALA A 191 -0.11 6.84 1.67
C ALA A 191 1.35 6.38 1.77
N ASN A 192 2.30 7.31 1.72
CA ASN A 192 3.70 7.08 2.10
C ASN A 192 4.20 8.30 2.89
N ALA A 193 5.03 8.11 3.90
CA ALA A 193 5.50 9.19 4.75
C ALA A 193 7.03 9.20 4.91
N THR A 194 7.57 10.38 5.22
CA THR A 194 8.93 10.58 5.70
C THR A 194 8.89 11.47 6.94
N GLY A 195 9.87 11.34 7.84
CA GLY A 195 9.85 11.99 9.14
C GLY A 195 11.23 12.40 9.62
N ASP A 196 11.27 13.30 10.61
CA ASP A 196 12.49 13.54 11.37
C ASP A 196 12.95 12.19 11.96
N TYR A 197 14.24 11.91 11.89
CA TYR A 197 14.79 10.70 12.48
C TYR A 197 15.42 11.01 13.83
N VAL A 198 15.10 10.23 14.85
CA VAL A 198 15.66 10.39 16.20
C VAL A 198 16.35 9.11 16.63
N GLU A 199 17.62 9.23 16.98
CA GLU A 199 18.33 8.20 17.73
C GLU A 199 18.61 8.70 19.14
N GLY A 200 18.87 7.80 20.07
CA GLY A 200 19.28 8.24 21.39
C GLY A 200 19.64 7.11 22.32
N ARG A 201 20.10 7.50 23.50
CA ARG A 201 20.46 6.56 24.56
C ARG A 201 19.98 7.06 25.90
N PHE A 202 19.77 6.14 26.82
CA PHE A 202 19.50 6.46 28.20
C PHE A 202 20.81 6.69 28.94
N VAL A 203 20.98 7.90 29.50
CA VAL A 203 22.16 8.30 30.27
C VAL A 203 21.79 8.40 31.74
N ARG A 204 22.57 7.76 32.60
CA ARG A 204 22.44 7.90 34.06
C ARG A 204 23.21 9.13 34.51
N MET A 205 22.50 10.06 35.13
CA MET A 205 23.04 11.29 35.70
C MET A 205 23.70 11.01 37.06
N SER A 206 24.52 11.95 37.54
CA SER A 206 25.22 11.85 38.82
C SER A 206 24.30 11.74 40.05
N ASP A 207 23.06 12.24 39.94
CA ASP A 207 22.01 12.14 40.98
C ASP A 207 21.22 10.82 40.92
N GLY A 208 21.62 9.89 40.04
CA GLY A 208 21.00 8.59 39.87
C GLY A 208 19.79 8.58 38.93
N ARG A 209 19.27 9.75 38.51
CA ARG A 209 18.19 9.82 37.51
C ARG A 209 18.68 9.32 36.15
N VAL A 210 17.78 8.75 35.37
CA VAL A 210 18.04 8.32 33.99
C VAL A 210 17.27 9.23 33.05
N ARG A 211 17.96 9.79 32.06
CA ARG A 211 17.39 10.69 31.05
C ARG A 211 17.64 10.13 29.65
N PHE A 212 16.65 10.27 28.77
CA PHE A 212 16.85 10.02 27.34
C PHE A 212 17.61 11.20 26.71
N ASP A 213 18.71 10.90 26.04
CA ASP A 213 19.60 11.84 25.36
C ASP A 213 19.44 11.66 23.84
N PRO A 214 18.55 12.42 23.18
CA PRO A 214 18.27 12.28 21.77
C PRO A 214 19.28 13.02 20.89
N THR A 215 19.71 12.38 19.80
CA THR A 215 20.33 12.99 18.63
C THR A 215 19.26 13.07 17.54
N ARG A 216 18.99 14.28 17.06
CA ARG A 216 17.92 14.56 16.09
C ARG A 216 18.51 14.82 14.71
N TYR A 217 17.93 14.18 13.71
CA TYR A 217 18.22 14.36 12.30
C TYR A 217 16.96 14.92 11.64
N PRO A 218 16.83 16.26 11.57
CA PRO A 218 15.63 16.88 11.06
C PRO A 218 15.48 16.63 9.56
N LEU A 219 14.24 16.50 9.10
CA LEU A 219 13.89 16.52 7.69
C LEU A 219 14.43 17.78 7.02
N SER A 220 14.94 17.57 5.81
CA SER A 220 15.33 18.60 4.87
C SER A 220 14.33 18.67 3.72
N LEU A 221 14.41 19.75 2.93
CA LEU A 221 13.60 19.87 1.71
C LEU A 221 13.95 18.80 0.66
N GLU A 222 15.20 18.32 0.65
CA GLU A 222 15.64 17.25 -0.25
C GLU A 222 14.91 15.93 0.07
N ASP A 223 14.75 15.60 1.35
CA ASP A 223 14.03 14.40 1.80
C ASP A 223 12.56 14.39 1.33
N LEU A 224 11.94 15.56 1.13
CA LEU A 224 10.57 15.67 0.64
C LEU A 224 10.48 15.41 -0.87
N TYR A 225 11.48 15.83 -1.64
CA TYR A 225 11.56 15.47 -3.05
C TYR A 225 11.93 13.99 -3.25
N ASP A 226 12.67 13.41 -2.31
CA ASP A 226 12.91 11.97 -2.25
C ASP A 226 11.62 11.21 -1.85
N LEU A 227 10.79 11.76 -0.95
CA LEU A 227 9.45 11.23 -0.67
C LEU A 227 8.61 11.18 -1.95
N ALA A 228 8.62 12.24 -2.79
CA ALA A 228 7.91 12.25 -4.07
C ALA A 228 8.39 11.11 -4.98
N TYR A 229 9.71 10.99 -5.15
CA TYR A 229 10.32 9.97 -6.00
C TYR A 229 10.01 8.55 -5.49
N ASN A 230 10.20 8.29 -4.19
CA ASN A 230 9.94 6.99 -3.58
C ASN A 230 8.45 6.63 -3.61
N SER A 231 7.56 7.63 -3.46
CA SER A 231 6.12 7.43 -3.60
C SER A 231 5.73 7.00 -5.02
N GLY A 232 6.37 7.58 -6.06
CA GLY A 232 6.15 7.19 -7.44
C GLY A 232 6.61 5.75 -7.71
N GLN A 233 7.78 5.37 -7.19
CA GLN A 233 8.29 3.99 -7.27
C GLN A 233 7.34 2.99 -6.59
N LEU A 234 6.92 3.28 -5.36
CA LEU A 234 5.99 2.42 -4.61
C LEU A 234 4.62 2.33 -5.31
N SER A 235 4.16 3.42 -5.93
CA SER A 235 2.92 3.42 -6.70
C SER A 235 3.02 2.55 -7.95
N ALA A 236 4.16 2.56 -8.67
CA ALA A 236 4.39 1.67 -9.81
C ALA A 236 4.26 0.19 -9.40
N GLN A 237 4.91 -0.17 -8.30
CA GLN A 237 4.83 -1.52 -7.73
C GLN A 237 3.40 -1.88 -7.34
N LYS A 238 2.68 -0.98 -6.67
CA LYS A 238 1.28 -1.20 -6.28
C LYS A 238 0.35 -1.33 -7.49
N ILE A 239 0.56 -0.57 -8.56
CA ILE A 239 -0.18 -0.70 -9.83
C ILE A 239 0.05 -2.09 -10.44
N PHE A 240 1.31 -2.51 -10.57
CA PHE A 240 1.62 -3.84 -11.10
C PHE A 240 1.00 -4.96 -10.26
N ASP A 241 1.14 -4.90 -8.94
CA ASP A 241 0.53 -5.86 -8.03
C ASP A 241 -1.01 -5.83 -8.14
N HIS A 242 -1.61 -4.64 -8.29
CA HIS A 242 -3.06 -4.51 -8.47
C HIS A 242 -3.54 -5.22 -9.74
N LEU A 243 -2.88 -4.98 -10.88
CA LEU A 243 -3.21 -5.62 -12.15
C LEU A 243 -2.98 -7.14 -12.10
N MET A 244 -1.91 -7.61 -11.45
CA MET A 244 -1.67 -9.03 -11.24
C MET A 244 -2.82 -9.66 -10.44
N ASN A 245 -3.27 -9.02 -9.37
CA ASN A 245 -4.37 -9.52 -8.56
C ASN A 245 -5.70 -9.47 -9.29
N LEU A 246 -5.92 -8.46 -10.14
CA LEU A 246 -7.08 -8.40 -11.02
C LEU A 246 -7.09 -9.61 -11.97
N TYR A 247 -5.98 -9.85 -12.68
CA TYR A 247 -5.81 -11.00 -13.57
C TYR A 247 -6.07 -12.33 -12.87
N VAL A 248 -5.51 -12.52 -11.67
CA VAL A 248 -5.71 -13.74 -10.88
C VAL A 248 -7.18 -13.95 -10.52
N ARG A 249 -7.91 -12.89 -10.13
CA ARG A 249 -9.34 -12.98 -9.79
C ARG A 249 -10.19 -13.34 -11.00
N GLU A 250 -9.98 -12.66 -12.13
CA GLU A 250 -10.70 -12.89 -13.38
C GLU A 250 -10.53 -14.34 -13.86
N HIS A 251 -9.31 -14.88 -13.82
CA HIS A 251 -9.02 -16.23 -14.32
C HIS A 251 -9.39 -17.35 -13.34
N MET A 252 -9.45 -17.07 -12.04
CA MET A 252 -9.85 -18.07 -11.04
C MET A 252 -11.36 -18.33 -11.07
N GLY A 253 -12.18 -17.35 -11.50
CA GLY A 253 -13.64 -17.47 -11.53
C GLY A 253 -14.28 -17.68 -10.16
N ARG A 254 -13.53 -17.41 -9.07
CA ARG A 254 -13.96 -17.51 -7.67
C ARG A 254 -13.16 -16.54 -6.81
N GLN A 255 -13.66 -16.26 -5.61
CA GLN A 255 -12.93 -15.45 -4.63
C GLN A 255 -11.59 -16.11 -4.29
N VAL A 256 -10.56 -15.27 -4.25
CA VAL A 256 -9.18 -15.67 -3.94
C VAL A 256 -8.85 -15.17 -2.55
N ASP A 257 -8.37 -16.07 -1.68
CA ASP A 257 -7.97 -15.69 -0.33
C ASP A 257 -6.65 -14.92 -0.37
N GLY A 258 -6.69 -13.63 -0.03
CA GLY A 258 -5.53 -12.74 0.06
C GLY A 258 -5.06 -12.20 -1.29
N TYR A 259 -3.90 -11.55 -1.26
CA TYR A 259 -3.31 -10.86 -2.42
C TYR A 259 -1.89 -11.36 -2.70
N TYR A 260 -1.43 -11.08 -3.91
CA TYR A 260 -0.07 -11.38 -4.36
C TYR A 260 0.72 -10.08 -4.54
N ARG A 261 2.01 -10.13 -4.22
CA ARG A 261 2.98 -9.05 -4.49
C ARG A 261 4.19 -9.60 -5.21
N TYR A 262 4.69 -8.86 -6.17
CA TYR A 262 5.90 -9.22 -6.90
C TYR A 262 7.12 -8.53 -6.28
N ASP A 263 8.06 -9.32 -5.76
CA ASP A 263 9.37 -8.85 -5.30
C ASP A 263 10.29 -8.76 -6.52
N MET A 264 10.48 -7.53 -7.03
CA MET A 264 11.33 -7.27 -8.20
C MET A 264 12.79 -7.67 -7.99
N GLU A 265 13.32 -7.50 -6.77
CA GLU A 265 14.73 -7.78 -6.47
C GLU A 265 15.00 -9.29 -6.44
N ARG A 266 14.06 -10.05 -5.88
CA ARG A 266 14.19 -11.51 -5.75
C ARG A 266 13.55 -12.28 -6.89
N HIS A 267 12.82 -11.60 -7.77
CA HIS A 267 12.00 -12.19 -8.83
C HIS A 267 11.04 -13.26 -8.28
N GLN A 268 10.31 -12.93 -7.21
CA GLN A 268 9.44 -13.87 -6.49
C GLN A 268 8.06 -13.29 -6.24
N ILE A 269 7.06 -14.16 -6.19
CA ILE A 269 5.70 -13.79 -5.81
C ILE A 269 5.45 -14.17 -4.36
N LEU A 270 5.06 -13.19 -3.57
CA LEU A 270 4.72 -13.34 -2.16
C LEU A 270 3.22 -13.22 -1.97
N LYS A 271 2.66 -14.09 -1.13
CA LYS A 271 1.27 -13.97 -0.70
C LYS A 271 1.18 -13.07 0.53
N THR A 272 0.24 -12.14 0.53
CA THR A 272 -0.02 -11.19 1.62
C THR A 272 -1.50 -11.17 1.99
N GLY A 273 -1.80 -10.72 3.21
CA GLY A 273 -3.17 -10.45 3.67
C GLY A 273 -3.71 -9.12 3.16
N ASP A 274 -2.83 -8.14 2.95
CA ASP A 274 -3.22 -6.76 2.65
C ASP A 274 -3.22 -6.46 1.15
N PRO A 275 -4.20 -5.70 0.65
CA PRO A 275 -4.23 -5.31 -0.75
C PRO A 275 -3.05 -4.38 -1.11
N PRO A 276 -2.71 -4.24 -2.40
CA PRO A 276 -1.70 -3.28 -2.85
C PRO A 276 -2.11 -1.82 -2.58
N PHE A 277 -3.39 -1.52 -2.79
CA PHE A 277 -4.04 -0.25 -2.49
C PHE A 277 -5.19 -0.47 -1.51
N ILE A 278 -5.51 0.54 -0.71
CA ILE A 278 -6.73 0.53 0.10
C ILE A 278 -7.88 0.91 -0.85
N PRO A 279 -8.84 0.02 -1.13
CA PRO A 279 -9.99 0.38 -1.96
C PRO A 279 -10.90 1.31 -1.16
N ILE A 280 -11.31 2.42 -1.79
CA ILE A 280 -12.33 3.30 -1.21
C ILE A 280 -13.68 2.88 -1.78
N GLU A 281 -14.49 2.24 -0.95
CA GLU A 281 -15.85 1.87 -1.32
C GLU A 281 -16.71 3.12 -1.42
N LYS A 282 -17.57 3.16 -2.45
CA LYS A 282 -18.60 4.18 -2.56
C LYS A 282 -19.56 3.98 -1.38
N ALA A 283 -19.70 4.99 -0.53
CA ALA A 283 -20.70 4.93 0.54
C ALA A 283 -22.07 4.66 -0.10
N GLU A 284 -22.70 3.54 0.25
CA GLU A 284 -24.09 3.31 -0.11
C GLU A 284 -24.90 4.45 0.54
N PRO A 285 -25.78 5.13 -0.23
CA PRO A 285 -26.68 6.10 0.39
C PRO A 285 -27.44 5.37 1.48
N ALA A 286 -27.41 5.90 2.71
CA ALA A 286 -28.17 5.34 3.81
C ALA A 286 -29.62 5.23 3.35
N ASP A 287 -30.16 4.01 3.33
CA ASP A 287 -31.59 3.74 3.17
C ASP A 287 -32.34 4.57 4.23
N GLY A 288 -32.80 5.77 3.87
CA GLY A 288 -33.23 6.72 4.89
C GLY A 288 -33.89 8.01 4.40
N ASP A 289 -33.44 8.61 3.31
CA ASP A 289 -34.03 9.88 2.85
C ASP A 289 -34.83 9.69 1.55
N GLN A 290 -36.02 9.09 1.72
CA GLN A 290 -37.16 9.38 0.86
C GLN A 290 -38.04 10.42 1.58
N ASP A 291 -37.87 11.68 1.23
CA ASP A 291 -38.87 12.74 1.43
C ASP A 291 -39.48 13.13 0.08
#